data_AF-A0A7Y2DBV1-F1
#
_entry.id   AF-A0A7Y2DBV1-F1
#
_cell.length_a   1.000
_cell.length_b   1.000
_cell.length_c   1.000
_cell.angle_alpha   90.00
_cell.angle_beta   90.00
_cell.angle_gamma   90.00
#
_symmetry.space_group_name_H-M   'P 1'
#
loop_
_entity.id
_entity.type
_entity.pdbx_description
1 polymer ?
#
loop_
_entity_poly.entity_id
_entity_poly.type
_entity_poly.pdbx_seq_one_letter_code
_entity_poly.pdbx_strand_id
1 'polypeptide(L)' 'MSVRDDCQHYSSRSTAGGDAVQRCRLGVNDEAPFACPEDCLFFEPRTISDSGWNR' A
#
# COMPACT_ATOMS: atom_id res chain seq x y z
N MET A 1 5.65 12.47 0.45
CA MET A 1 5.45 11.15 1.08
C MET A 1 4.72 10.27 0.09
N SER A 2 5.38 9.21 -0.38
CA SER A 2 4.76 8.19 -1.24
C SER A 2 4.13 7.10 -0.38
N VAL A 3 3.33 6.23 -1.01
CA VAL A 3 2.83 5.03 -0.37
C VAL A 3 3.82 3.89 -0.59
N ARG A 4 3.92 2.98 0.37
CA ARG A 4 4.80 1.81 0.33
C ARG A 4 4.07 0.60 -0.27
N ASP A 5 4.52 0.13 -1.42
CA ASP A 5 3.90 -1.01 -2.14
C ASP A 5 4.29 -2.38 -1.57
N ASP A 6 5.34 -2.41 -0.75
CA ASP A 6 5.81 -3.52 0.07
C ASP A 6 5.04 -3.65 1.38
N CYS A 7 4.08 -2.77 1.67
CA CYS A 7 3.24 -2.85 2.87
C CYS A 7 1.98 -3.71 2.63
N GLN A 8 1.55 -4.49 3.62
CA GLN A 8 0.30 -5.25 3.60
C GLN A 8 -0.94 -4.35 3.44
N HIS A 9 -0.88 -3.11 3.92
CA HIS A 9 -2.00 -2.14 3.90
C HIS A 9 -2.09 -1.33 2.60
N TYR A 10 -1.20 -1.61 1.66
CA TYR A 10 -1.18 -0.98 0.35
C TYR A 10 -2.46 -1.27 -0.47
N SER A 11 -2.94 -0.27 -1.20
CA SER A 11 -4.05 -0.40 -2.14
C SER A 11 -3.73 0.36 -3.42
N SER A 12 -3.90 -0.32 -4.55
CA SER A 12 -3.85 0.25 -5.89
C SER A 12 -5.20 0.01 -6.57
N ARG A 13 -5.79 1.05 -7.16
CA ARG A 13 -7.01 0.96 -7.97
C ARG A 13 -6.83 1.74 -9.27
N SER A 14 -6.99 1.04 -10.39
CA SER A 14 -7.06 1.68 -11.70
C SER A 14 -8.35 2.48 -11.86
N THR A 15 -8.25 3.63 -12.49
CA THR A 15 -9.37 4.50 -12.83
C THR A 15 -9.75 4.33 -14.29
N ALA A 16 -10.95 4.76 -14.67
CA ALA A 16 -11.41 4.69 -16.07
C ALA A 16 -10.56 5.54 -17.03
N GLY A 17 -9.80 6.52 -16.50
CA GLY A 17 -8.89 7.36 -17.27
C GLY A 17 -7.53 6.71 -17.58
N GLY A 18 -7.25 5.51 -17.06
CA GLY A 18 -5.97 4.82 -17.24
C GLY A 18 -4.96 5.07 -16.12
N ASP A 19 -5.22 6.04 -15.22
CA ASP A 19 -4.38 6.30 -14.06
C ASP A 19 -4.60 5.25 -12.96
N ALA A 20 -3.57 4.98 -12.16
CA ALA A 20 -3.66 4.17 -10.96
C ALA A 20 -3.61 5.04 -9.71
N VAL A 21 -4.63 4.95 -8.87
CA VAL A 21 -4.66 5.61 -7.56
C VAL A 21 -4.06 4.66 -6.53
N GLN A 22 -3.08 5.15 -5.78
CA GLN A 22 -2.35 4.39 -4.78
C GLN A 22 -2.57 5.01 -3.40
N ARG A 23 -2.87 4.19 -2.38
CA ARG A 23 -3.16 4.69 -1.02
C ARG A 23 -2.92 3.66 0.08
N CYS A 24 -2.64 4.16 1.28
CA CYS A 24 -2.65 3.38 2.52
C CYS A 24 -4.10 3.21 2.99
N ARG A 25 -4.48 1.99 3.40
CA ARG A 25 -5.83 1.72 3.91
C ARG A 25 -6.01 2.05 5.39
N LEU A 26 -4.92 2.15 6.15
CA LEU A 26 -4.99 2.35 7.60
C LEU A 26 -5.49 3.75 7.99
N GLY A 27 -5.19 4.78 7.21
CA GLY A 27 -5.71 6.13 7.50
C GLY A 27 -5.13 6.78 8.76
N VAL A 28 -4.08 6.22 9.37
CA VAL A 28 -3.58 6.61 10.71
C VAL A 28 -2.66 7.83 10.71
N ASN A 29 -2.24 8.32 9.55
CA ASN A 29 -1.43 9.53 9.44
C ASN A 29 -2.36 10.75 9.43
N ASP A 30 -2.30 11.58 10.47
CA ASP A 30 -3.16 12.75 10.65
C ASP A 30 -2.98 13.81 9.54
N GLU A 31 -1.75 14.03 9.08
CA GLU A 31 -1.45 15.02 8.04
C GLU A 31 -1.84 14.51 6.65
N ALA A 32 -1.59 13.22 6.40
CA ALA A 32 -1.85 12.58 5.10
C ALA A 32 -2.35 11.14 5.29
N PRO A 33 -3.67 10.91 5.48
CA PRO A 33 -4.22 9.59 5.81
C PRO A 33 -3.89 8.47 4.80
N PHE A 34 -3.64 8.85 3.55
CA PHE A 34 -3.35 7.94 2.45
C PHE A 34 -1.84 7.71 2.24
N ALA A 35 -0.98 8.41 2.96
CA ALA A 35 0.47 8.26 2.88
C ALA A 35 0.99 7.12 3.79
N CYS A 36 2.19 6.62 3.50
CA CYS A 36 2.90 5.66 4.35
C CYS A 36 4.33 6.18 4.59
N PRO A 37 4.60 6.83 5.74
CA PRO A 37 5.93 7.34 6.05
C PRO A 37 6.92 6.20 6.32
N GLU A 38 8.23 6.49 6.23
CA GLU A 38 9.27 5.45 6.41
C GLU A 38 9.31 4.88 7.82
N ASP A 39 8.99 5.71 8.82
CA ASP A 39 8.92 5.41 10.25
C ASP A 39 7.51 5.00 10.71
N CYS A 40 6.66 4.51 9.79
CA CYS A 40 5.32 4.05 10.12
C CYS A 40 5.35 2.88 11.14
N LEU A 41 4.83 3.13 12.35
CA LEU A 41 4.72 2.13 13.42
C LEU A 41 3.85 0.92 13.06
N PHE A 42 2.94 1.08 12.09
CA PHE A 42 2.04 0.04 11.60
C PHE A 42 2.51 -0.56 10.27
N PHE A 43 3.77 -0.33 9.90
CA PHE A 43 4.34 -0.96 8.72
C PHE A 43 4.42 -2.47 8.91
N GLU A 44 3.62 -3.19 8.13
CA GLU A 44 3.68 -4.63 8.03
C GLU A 44 4.13 -4.99 6.61
N PRO A 45 5.29 -5.65 6.42
CA PRO A 45 5.74 -6.06 5.10
C PRO A 45 4.75 -7.08 4.52
N ARG A 46 4.36 -6.91 3.26
CA ARG A 46 3.50 -7.86 2.55
C ARG A 46 4.28 -9.15 2.33
N THR A 47 3.85 -10.23 2.98
CA THR A 47 4.35 -11.56 2.66
C THR A 47 3.66 -12.02 1.39
N ILE A 48 4.32 -11.87 0.24
CA ILE A 48 3.90 -12.59 -0.96
C ILE A 48 4.33 -14.04 -0.74
N SER A 49 3.45 -14.86 -0.17
CA SER A 49 3.70 -16.28 -0.14
C SER A 49 3.63 -16.78 -1.58
N ASP A 50 4.75 -17.29 -2.11
CA ASP A 50 4.87 -17.91 -3.44
C ASP A 50 3.94 -19.13 -3.64
N SER A 51 3.10 -19.47 -2.66
CA SER A 51 2.20 -20.62 -2.61
C SER A 51 1.01 -20.57 -3.59
N GLY A 52 1.09 -19.77 -4.67
CA GLY A 52 0.01 -19.61 -5.62
C GLY A 52 0.25 -20.16 -7.03
N TRP A 53 1.50 -20.23 -7.52
CA TRP A 53 1.76 -20.61 -8.92
C TRP A 53 3.12 -21.31 -9.05
N ASN A 54 3.12 -22.64 -8.94
CA ASN A 54 4.13 -23.44 -9.63
C ASN A 54 3.69 -23.56 -11.10
N ARG A 55 4.57 -23.16 -12.01
CA ARG A 55 4.37 -23.27 -13.47
C ARG A 55 4.59 -24.70 -13.95
#